data_AF-A0A7Y2YVJ2-F1
#
_entry.id   AF-A0A7Y2YVJ2-F1
#
_cell.length_a   1.000
_cell.length_b   1.000
_cell.length_c   1.000
_cell.angle_alpha   90.00
_cell.angle_beta   90.00
_cell.angle_gamma   90.00
#
_symmetry.space_group_name_H-M   'P 1'
#
loop_
_entity.id
_entity.type
_entity.pdbx_description
1 polymer ?
#
loop_
_entity_poly.entity_id
_entity_poly.type
_entity_poly.pdbx_seq_one_letter_code
_entity_poly.pdbx_strand_id
1 'polypeptide(L)'
;LYSAADGREADGLAASYTSMRQYLAYTQKDGDLYAITFEWPDGTLELPIPEPAEETRVTLLGREGGLPWRFRDGAVRIDLSGIPASEIPGQWAWTVRLEGYAAAVPADPAADE
;
A
#
# COMPACT_ATOMS: atom_id res chain seq x y z
N LEU A 1 -28.19 -1.81 -11.90
CA LEU A 1 -28.62 -0.46 -12.31
C LEU A 1 -28.96 -0.48 -13.80
N TYR A 2 -30.06 0.17 -14.18
CA TYR A 2 -30.85 -0.05 -15.40
C TYR A 2 -30.07 0.32 -16.68
N SER A 3 -29.94 -0.61 -17.63
CA SER A 3 -29.47 -0.32 -18.99
C SER A 3 -30.66 -0.32 -19.93
N ALA A 4 -31.13 0.85 -20.34
CA ALA A 4 -32.04 0.98 -21.46
C ALA A 4 -31.22 1.17 -22.73
N ALA A 5 -31.30 0.19 -23.63
CA ALA A 5 -30.84 0.29 -24.99
C ALA A 5 -31.90 1.01 -25.81
N ASP A 6 -31.77 2.33 -25.97
CA ASP A 6 -32.30 3.02 -27.15
C ASP A 6 -31.62 4.39 -27.32
N GLY A 7 -31.16 4.66 -28.53
CA GLY A 7 -30.28 5.78 -28.87
C GLY A 7 -30.99 7.13 -28.84
N ARG A 8 -30.88 7.84 -27.72
CA ARG A 8 -30.97 9.29 -27.68
C ARG A 8 -29.73 9.85 -27.00
N GLU A 9 -29.01 10.67 -27.75
CA GLU A 9 -27.93 11.53 -27.28
C GLU A 9 -28.49 12.44 -26.17
N ALA A 10 -28.28 12.05 -24.92
CA ALA A 10 -28.81 12.73 -23.75
C ALA A 10 -27.71 12.76 -22.69
N ASP A 11 -27.10 13.93 -22.52
CA ASP A 11 -26.47 14.47 -21.31
C ASP A 11 -26.05 13.46 -20.24
N GLY A 12 -25.21 12.50 -20.62
CA GLY A 12 -24.63 11.49 -19.74
C GLY A 12 -23.14 11.74 -19.61
N LEU A 13 -22.61 11.70 -18.38
CA LEU A 13 -21.17 11.70 -18.16
C LEU A 13 -20.60 10.40 -18.74
N ALA A 14 -20.07 10.45 -19.96
CA ALA A 14 -19.35 9.36 -20.61
C ALA A 14 -17.95 9.24 -20.00
N ALA A 15 -17.86 8.80 -18.75
CA ALA A 15 -16.60 8.54 -18.07
C ALA A 15 -16.26 7.06 -18.18
N SER A 16 -15.12 6.73 -18.81
CA SER A 16 -14.52 5.41 -18.69
C SER A 16 -13.91 5.27 -17.29
N TYR A 17 -14.59 4.55 -16.41
CA TYR A 17 -14.05 4.25 -15.08
C TYR A 17 -13.17 3.00 -15.17
N THR A 18 -11.85 3.20 -15.19
CA THR A 18 -10.89 2.10 -15.06
C THR A 18 -10.37 2.11 -13.63
N SER A 19 -10.72 1.11 -12.82
CA SER A 19 -9.98 0.89 -11.58
C SER A 19 -8.63 0.31 -11.98
N MET A 20 -7.53 1.00 -11.65
CA MET A 20 -6.26 0.29 -11.50
C MET A 20 -6.54 -0.84 -10.52
N ARG A 21 -6.16 -2.08 -10.83
CA ARG A 21 -6.29 -3.21 -9.90
C ARG A 21 -5.35 -2.94 -8.72
N GLN A 22 -5.78 -2.07 -7.81
CA GLN A 22 -4.98 -1.58 -6.71
C GLN A 22 -4.95 -2.70 -5.68
N TYR A 23 -3.89 -3.49 -5.73
CA TYR A 23 -3.63 -4.58 -4.79
C TYR A 23 -3.12 -4.06 -3.44
N LEU A 24 -2.95 -2.73 -3.30
CA LEU A 24 -2.32 -2.08 -2.16
C LEU A 24 -3.06 -0.78 -1.82
N ALA A 25 -3.41 -0.62 -0.54
CA ALA A 25 -3.99 0.59 0.03
C ALA A 25 -3.15 1.10 1.21
N TYR A 26 -3.19 2.41 1.46
CA TYR A 26 -2.42 3.04 2.52
C TYR A 26 -3.31 3.85 3.46
N THR A 27 -3.02 3.81 4.75
CA THR A 27 -3.61 4.71 5.75
C THR A 27 -2.54 5.14 6.75
N GLN A 28 -2.74 6.28 7.41
CA GLN A 28 -1.82 6.78 8.43
C GLN A 28 -2.56 7.12 9.71
N LYS A 29 -1.94 6.82 10.85
CA LYS A 29 -2.48 7.15 12.17
C LYS A 29 -1.33 7.34 13.16
N ASP A 30 -1.37 8.43 13.92
CA ASP A 30 -0.40 8.74 14.98
C ASP A 30 1.08 8.67 14.54
N GLY A 31 1.36 9.02 13.27
CA GLY A 31 2.70 8.97 12.70
C GLY A 31 3.11 7.61 12.12
N ASP A 32 2.26 6.59 12.20
CA ASP A 32 2.50 5.29 11.58
C ASP A 32 1.85 5.20 10.21
N LEU A 33 2.51 4.48 9.30
CA LEU A 33 1.97 4.12 8.01
C LEU A 33 1.50 2.67 8.03
N TYR A 34 0.30 2.43 7.51
CA TYR A 34 -0.29 1.12 7.34
C TYR A 34 -0.45 0.83 5.86
N ALA A 35 0.25 -0.19 5.37
CA ALA A 35 0.15 -0.69 4.01
C ALA A 35 -0.68 -1.98 4.01
N ILE A 36 -1.81 -1.96 3.32
CA ILE A 36 -2.81 -3.03 3.28
C ILE A 36 -2.75 -3.68 1.90
N THR A 37 -2.25 -4.90 1.82
CA THR A 37 -2.23 -5.69 0.58
C THR A 37 -3.44 -6.62 0.52
N PHE A 38 -4.11 -6.71 -0.62
CA PHE A 38 -5.27 -7.58 -0.85
C PHE A 38 -4.91 -8.97 -1.39
N GLU A 39 -3.65 -9.15 -1.79
CA GLU A 39 -3.08 -10.43 -2.19
C GLU A 39 -1.84 -10.69 -1.34
N TRP A 40 -1.62 -11.96 -0.95
CA TRP A 40 -0.44 -12.30 -0.17
C TRP A 40 0.79 -12.30 -1.10
N PRO A 41 1.81 -11.46 -0.81
CA PRO A 41 3.04 -11.48 -1.56
C PRO A 41 3.90 -12.66 -1.09
N ASP A 42 3.98 -13.71 -1.91
CA ASP A 42 4.84 -14.87 -1.66
C ASP A 42 6.33 -14.47 -1.76
N GLY A 43 6.89 -13.99 -0.64
CA GLY A 43 8.31 -13.69 -0.50
C GLY A 43 8.62 -12.25 -0.13
N THR A 44 8.36 -11.27 -0.99
CA THR A 44 8.70 -9.87 -0.74
C THR A 44 7.54 -8.95 -1.08
N LEU A 45 7.17 -8.10 -0.12
CA LEU A 45 6.24 -6.99 -0.36
C LEU A 45 7.04 -5.75 -0.75
N GLU A 46 6.76 -5.20 -1.92
CA GLU A 46 7.35 -3.94 -2.37
C GLU A 46 6.37 -2.79 -2.17
N LEU A 47 6.78 -1.80 -1.38
CA LEU A 47 6.03 -0.57 -1.15
C LEU A 47 6.72 0.57 -1.92
N PRO A 48 6.13 1.12 -2.99
CA PRO A 48 6.66 2.28 -3.71
C PRO A 48 6.45 3.57 -2.90
N ILE A 49 7.17 3.68 -1.79
CA ILE A 49 7.13 4.80 -0.86
C ILE A 49 8.55 5.33 -0.60
N PRO A 50 8.70 6.61 -0.21
CA PRO A 50 9.99 7.15 0.23
C PRO A 50 10.63 6.32 1.34
N GLU A 51 11.96 6.36 1.38
CA GLU A 51 12.77 5.67 2.39
C GLU A 51 12.36 6.11 3.80
N PRO A 52 11.96 5.17 4.68
CA PRO A 52 11.69 5.45 6.07
C PRO A 52 13.00 5.58 6.86
N ALA A 53 12.95 6.15 8.07
CA ALA A 53 14.11 6.22 8.95
C ALA A 53 14.69 4.83 9.25
N GLU A 54 16.01 4.71 9.46
CA GLU A 54 16.68 3.43 9.71
C GLU A 54 16.12 2.71 10.96
N GLU A 55 15.66 3.47 11.95
CA GLU A 55 15.06 2.96 13.18
C GLU A 55 13.60 2.50 13.01
N THR A 56 13.02 2.67 11.81
CA THR A 56 11.63 2.33 11.53
C THR A 56 11.41 0.84 11.75
N ARG A 57 10.52 0.52 12.68
CA ARG A 57 10.12 -0.85 12.95
C ARG A 57 8.97 -1.23 12.05
N VAL A 58 9.17 -2.30 11.29
CA VAL A 58 8.13 -2.88 10.43
C VAL A 58 7.53 -4.09 11.10
N THR A 59 6.21 -4.15 11.20
CA THR A 59 5.47 -5.26 11.82
C THR A 59 4.27 -5.65 10.96
N LEU A 60 3.80 -6.90 11.08
CA LEU A 60 2.57 -7.35 10.43
C LEU A 60 1.48 -7.47 11.48
N LEU A 61 0.33 -6.84 11.25
CA LEU A 61 -0.79 -6.92 12.19
C LEU A 61 -1.27 -8.38 12.31
N GLY A 62 -1.53 -8.81 13.54
CA GLY A 62 -1.97 -10.18 13.85
C GLY A 62 -0.85 -11.17 14.13
N ARG A 63 0.43 -10.77 14.02
CA ARG A 63 1.58 -11.55 14.51
C ARG A 63 2.52 -10.70 15.34
N GLU A 64 3.21 -11.35 16.27
CA GLU A 64 4.32 -10.73 16.98
C GLU A 64 5.61 -10.80 16.16
N GLY A 65 6.52 -9.85 16.40
CA GLY A 65 7.85 -9.82 15.77
C GLY A 65 7.98 -8.80 14.64
N GLY A 66 9.22 -8.30 14.48
CA GLY A 66 9.58 -7.42 13.38
C GLY A 66 9.62 -8.15 12.04
N LEU A 67 9.60 -7.37 10.97
CA LEU A 67 9.90 -7.83 9.61
C LEU A 67 11.22 -7.21 9.15
N PRO A 68 12.12 -8.00 8.54
CA PRO A 68 13.26 -7.44 7.86
C PRO A 68 12.77 -6.59 6.68
N TRP A 69 13.34 -5.42 6.51
CA TRP A 69 13.07 -4.56 5.37
C TRP A 69 14.37 -3.91 4.88
N ARG A 70 14.34 -3.47 3.62
CA ARG A 70 15.42 -2.69 3.01
C ARG A 70 14.85 -1.71 2.00
N PHE A 71 15.44 -0.53 1.90
CA PHE A 71 15.12 0.40 0.81
C PHE A 71 16.00 0.10 -0.41
N ARG A 72 15.38 -0.03 -1.59
CA ARG A 72 16.10 -0.22 -2.84
C ARG A 72 15.26 0.23 -4.02
N ASP A 73 15.88 0.89 -4.99
CA ASP A 73 15.25 1.28 -6.26
C ASP A 73 13.96 2.12 -6.08
N GLY A 74 13.92 2.98 -5.06
CA GLY A 74 12.75 3.83 -4.78
C GLY A 74 11.59 3.13 -4.08
N ALA A 75 11.80 1.92 -3.55
CA ALA A 75 10.78 1.16 -2.85
C ALA A 75 11.33 0.54 -1.55
N VAL A 76 10.46 0.43 -0.55
CA VAL A 76 10.71 -0.34 0.66
C VAL A 76 10.33 -1.79 0.37
N ARG A 77 11.31 -2.69 0.45
CA ARG A 77 11.14 -4.13 0.25
C ARG A 77 11.12 -4.83 1.60
N ILE A 78 9.99 -5.42 1.94
CA ILE A 78 9.75 -6.12 3.21
C ILE A 78 9.78 -7.61 2.95
N ASP A 79 10.62 -8.33 3.68
CA ASP A 79 10.76 -9.77 3.55
C ASP A 79 9.69 -10.51 4.36
N LEU A 80 8.91 -11.31 3.66
CA LEU A 80 7.81 -12.14 4.16
C LEU A 80 8.06 -13.63 3.87
N SER A 81 9.21 -13.99 3.29
CA SER A 81 9.52 -15.37 2.87
C SER A 81 9.50 -16.39 4.02
N GLY A 82 9.75 -15.94 5.25
CA GLY A 82 9.67 -16.77 6.45
C GLY A 82 8.27 -16.94 7.03
N ILE A 83 7.23 -16.37 6.41
CA ILE A 83 5.87 -16.37 6.94
C ILE A 83 4.95 -17.08 5.94
N PRO A 84 4.43 -18.27 6.27
CA PRO A 84 3.42 -18.89 5.42
C PRO A 84 2.11 -18.13 5.53
N ALA A 85 1.43 -17.92 4.40
CA ALA A 85 0.13 -17.21 4.34
C ALA A 85 -0.91 -17.79 5.32
N SER A 86 -0.84 -19.11 5.56
CA SER A 86 -1.72 -19.85 6.48
C SER A 86 -1.58 -19.46 7.95
N GLU A 87 -0.47 -18.84 8.36
CA GLU A 87 -0.25 -18.42 9.74
C GLU A 87 -0.91 -17.09 10.07
N ILE A 88 -1.33 -16.31 9.06
CA ILE A 88 -1.92 -15.00 9.29
C ILE A 88 -3.46 -15.09 9.28
N PRO A 89 -4.14 -14.71 10.37
CA PRO A 89 -5.60 -14.66 10.38
C PRO A 89 -6.10 -13.57 9.43
N GLY A 90 -6.68 -13.98 8.30
CA GLY A 90 -7.24 -13.08 7.28
C GLY A 90 -7.05 -13.66 5.89
N GLN A 91 -8.13 -13.84 5.12
CA GLN A 91 -8.09 -14.45 3.79
C GLN A 91 -8.15 -13.42 2.65
N TRP A 92 -8.26 -12.13 2.99
CA TRP A 92 -8.63 -11.08 2.03
C TRP A 92 -7.70 -9.88 2.04
N ALA A 93 -7.02 -9.63 3.16
CA ALA A 93 -6.12 -8.50 3.28
C ALA A 93 -5.11 -8.69 4.42
N TRP A 94 -3.90 -8.16 4.22
CA TRP A 94 -2.82 -8.20 5.19
C TRP A 94 -2.26 -6.80 5.37
N THR A 95 -2.05 -6.38 6.61
CA THR A 95 -1.62 -5.02 6.93
C THR A 95 -0.24 -5.02 7.55
N VAL A 96 0.71 -4.38 6.87
CA VAL A 96 2.03 -4.07 7.42
C VAL A 96 1.98 -2.67 8.02
N ARG A 97 2.51 -2.52 9.23
CA ARG A 97 2.67 -1.25 9.94
C ARG A 97 4.15 -0.85 9.91
N LEU A 98 4.42 0.38 9.50
CA LEU A 98 5.70 1.06 9.63
C LEU A 98 5.55 2.07 10.77
N GLU A 99 6.25 1.83 11.87
CA GLU A 99 6.17 2.67 13.08
C GLU A 99 6.96 3.97 12.91
N GLY A 100 6.34 5.11 13.21
CA GLY A 100 6.99 6.41 13.11
C GLY A 100 7.38 6.81 11.68
N TYR A 101 6.61 6.36 10.68
CA TYR A 101 6.76 6.76 9.28
C TYR A 101 6.46 8.25 9.10
N ALA A 102 7.46 9.10 9.35
CA ALA A 102 7.52 10.41 8.72
C ALA A 102 8.05 10.16 7.30
N ALA A 103 7.21 10.31 6.28
CA ALA A 103 7.70 10.33 4.91
C ALA A 103 8.86 11.34 4.88
N ALA A 104 10.05 10.92 4.44
CA ALA A 104 11.10 11.86 4.11
C ALA A 104 10.48 12.80 3.07
N VAL A 105 10.13 14.02 3.50
CA VAL A 105 9.55 15.03 2.62
C VAL A 105 10.52 15.11 1.44
N PRO A 106 10.11 14.75 0.20
CA PRO A 106 10.94 15.10 -0.93
C PRO A 106 11.08 16.61 -0.82
N ALA A 107 12.31 17.09 -0.64
CA ALA A 107 12.59 18.52 -0.70
C ALA A 107 12.08 18.94 -2.08
N ASP A 108 10.89 19.52 -2.12
CA ASP A 108 10.28 20.03 -3.33
C ASP A 108 11.20 21.15 -3.81
N PRO A 109 11.96 20.98 -4.91
CA PRO A 109 12.82 22.04 -5.39
C PRO A 109 12.02 23.14 -6.12
N ALA A 110 10.68 23.10 -6.11
CA ALA A 110 9.82 24.01 -6.86
C ALA A 110 8.92 24.92 -6.00
N ALA A 111 9.15 25.04 -4.69
CA ALA A 111 8.41 25.97 -3.82
C ALA A 111 9.05 27.38 -3.69
N ASP A 112 10.02 27.71 -4.54
CA ASP A 112 10.62 29.04 -4.66
C ASP A 112 10.68 29.41 -6.16
N GLU A 113 9.57 29.93 -6.70
CA GLU A 113 9.56 30.99 -7.72
C GLU A 113 8.20 31.72 -7.77
#